data_AF-A0A3A0FRJ1-F1
#
_entry.id   AF-A0A3A0FRJ1-F1
#
_cell.length_a   1.000
_cell.length_b   1.000
_cell.length_c   1.000
_cell.angle_alpha   90.00
_cell.angle_beta   90.00
_cell.angle_gamma   90.00
#
_symmetry.space_group_name_H-M   'P 1'
#
loop_
_entity.id
_entity.type
_entity.pdbx_description
1 polymer ?
#
loop_
_entity_poly.entity_id
_entity_poly.type
_entity_poly.pdbx_seq_one_letter_code
_entity_poly.pdbx_strand_id
1 'polypeptide(L)'
;DLAAAGAGGADLADVATWNPAYPWPGAPDNVLDRGAPAAHPATVGDGIRAYKRLLAGLQAAVGPVSAGGAHGPWEVGYDTFYTGYLDAVSRALSTGSADQQAGAPYLVVPDYELAAVRPGLVGYGMGGYERFFADWPAGGRPLTEAEHDEWQATVLAYGHAGAWQTRGDGGPGDFLDAAGQVKAYYLSRALQSRYLDAALIGVGYVDAVGVERDLGWALAHDLDLAGPRLHVRYDSLELWINHSASVWSVGAGGNVYLLPEHGWVARGRDILAYSALVEGRRADFLDAPEWRVLDGRGRMTQFGSDAARDLVVRLADGRRLEARPDGSLVWFGP
;
A
#
# COMPACT_ATOMS: atom_id res chain seq x y z
N ASP A 1 -22.48 20.02 17.69
CA ASP A 1 -22.89 18.85 18.49
C ASP A 1 -23.22 17.66 17.62
N LEU A 2 -22.22 16.82 17.37
CA LEU A 2 -22.39 15.52 16.71
C LEU A 2 -21.91 14.45 17.68
N ALA A 3 -22.85 13.85 18.40
CA ALA A 3 -22.63 12.64 19.17
C ALA A 3 -22.68 11.44 18.22
N ALA A 4 -21.55 10.76 18.07
CA ALA A 4 -21.43 9.51 17.34
C ALA A 4 -22.08 8.36 18.14
N ALA A 5 -22.96 7.62 17.48
CA ALA A 5 -23.58 6.41 18.03
C ALA A 5 -22.64 5.20 17.86
N GLY A 6 -22.12 4.72 18.99
CA GLY A 6 -21.92 3.31 19.35
C GLY A 6 -21.35 2.33 18.33
N ALA A 7 -20.03 2.35 18.13
CA ALA A 7 -19.31 1.08 18.05
C ALA A 7 -19.39 0.44 19.44
N GLY A 8 -19.85 -0.80 19.54
CA GLY A 8 -19.82 -1.56 20.80
C GLY A 8 -18.37 -1.70 21.24
N GLY A 9 -17.91 -0.78 22.08
CA GLY A 9 -16.64 -0.89 22.76
C GLY A 9 -16.69 -2.15 23.60
N ALA A 10 -15.75 -3.05 23.41
CA ALA A 10 -15.46 -4.05 24.42
C ALA A 10 -15.27 -3.29 25.74
N ASP A 11 -15.95 -3.74 26.80
CA ASP A 11 -15.74 -3.15 28.12
C ASP A 11 -14.25 -3.33 28.46
N LEU A 12 -13.63 -2.34 29.12
CA LEU A 12 -12.24 -2.44 29.58
C LEU A 12 -12.04 -3.70 30.44
N ALA A 13 -13.11 -4.18 31.08
CA ALA A 13 -13.16 -5.44 31.80
C ALA A 13 -12.94 -6.67 30.89
N ASP A 14 -13.47 -6.68 29.68
CA ASP A 14 -13.35 -7.81 28.74
C ASP A 14 -11.91 -7.92 28.21
N VAL A 15 -11.27 -6.79 27.91
CA VAL A 15 -9.88 -6.74 27.39
C VAL A 15 -8.86 -7.14 28.47
N ALA A 16 -9.12 -6.82 29.75
CA ALA A 16 -8.25 -7.19 30.87
C ALA A 16 -8.19 -8.71 31.11
N THR A 17 -9.23 -9.47 30.73
CA THR A 17 -9.21 -10.94 30.85
C THR A 17 -8.27 -11.63 29.85
N TRP A 18 -7.91 -10.96 28.75
CA TRP A 18 -7.06 -11.52 27.70
C TRP A 18 -5.56 -11.39 27.99
N ASN A 19 -5.18 -10.53 28.93
CA ASN A 19 -3.78 -10.34 29.34
C ASN A 19 -3.65 -10.15 30.86
N PRO A 20 -3.93 -11.19 31.66
CA PRO A 20 -3.95 -11.08 33.12
C PRO A 20 -2.56 -10.78 33.72
N ALA A 21 -1.48 -10.96 32.94
CA ALA A 21 -0.13 -10.63 33.36
C ALA A 21 0.20 -9.12 33.21
N TYR A 22 -0.57 -8.36 32.43
CA TYR A 22 -0.32 -6.94 32.15
C TYR A 22 -1.65 -6.16 32.03
N PRO A 23 -2.30 -5.78 33.14
CA PRO A 23 -3.53 -4.99 33.11
C PRO A 23 -3.32 -3.61 32.48
N TRP A 24 -4.35 -3.08 31.80
CA TRP A 24 -4.31 -1.80 31.09
C TRP A 24 -4.04 -0.60 32.01
N PRO A 25 -3.22 0.37 31.60
CA PRO A 25 -2.98 1.59 32.37
C PRO A 25 -4.29 2.30 32.75
N GLY A 26 -4.62 2.32 34.05
CA GLY A 26 -5.80 3.00 34.59
C GLY A 26 -6.93 2.11 35.13
N ALA A 27 -6.79 0.78 35.11
CA ALA A 27 -7.72 -0.11 35.84
C ALA A 27 -7.67 0.15 37.37
N PRO A 28 -8.76 -0.11 38.13
CA PRO A 28 -8.85 0.20 39.56
C PRO A 28 -7.72 -0.38 40.42
N ASP A 29 -7.17 -1.52 39.99
CA ASP A 29 -6.07 -2.23 40.65
C ASP A 29 -4.74 -2.10 39.90
N ASN A 30 -4.71 -1.35 38.79
CA ASN A 30 -3.48 -1.00 38.13
C ASN A 30 -2.88 0.21 38.85
N VAL A 31 -1.83 -0.03 39.62
CA VAL A 31 -0.98 1.03 40.15
C VAL A 31 -0.19 1.59 38.97
N LEU A 32 -0.88 2.34 38.11
CA LEU A 32 -0.25 3.40 37.36
C LEU A 32 0.20 4.39 38.43
N ASP A 33 1.45 4.20 38.89
CA ASP A 33 2.02 4.98 39.97
C ASP A 33 2.12 6.43 39.52
N ARG A 34 1.05 7.19 39.77
CA ARG A 34 0.96 8.63 39.54
C ARG A 34 1.93 9.41 40.44
N GLY A 35 2.48 8.75 41.46
CA GLY A 35 3.51 9.25 42.35
C GLY A 35 4.89 8.65 42.06
N ALA A 36 5.06 7.90 40.96
CA ALA A 36 6.37 7.40 40.58
C ALA A 36 7.24 8.64 40.43
N PRO A 37 8.33 8.79 41.21
CA PRO A 37 9.29 9.83 40.91
C PRO A 37 9.59 9.65 39.45
N ALA A 38 9.60 10.73 38.69
CA ALA A 38 9.88 10.60 37.28
C ALA A 38 11.30 10.04 37.16
N ALA A 39 11.42 8.72 37.12
CA ALA A 39 12.46 8.00 36.44
C ALA A 39 12.16 8.21 34.96
N HIS A 40 12.07 9.49 34.57
CA HIS A 40 12.27 9.90 33.21
C HIS A 40 13.57 9.21 32.83
N PRO A 41 13.56 8.48 31.72
CA PRO A 41 14.78 7.87 31.23
C PRO A 41 15.89 8.93 31.30
N ALA A 42 16.92 8.66 32.11
CA ALA A 42 17.94 9.66 32.47
C ALA A 42 18.67 10.18 31.22
N THR A 43 18.54 9.43 30.12
CA THR A 43 19.04 9.74 28.80
C THR A 43 17.99 9.45 27.72
N VAL A 44 18.11 10.08 26.56
CA VAL A 44 17.35 9.71 25.35
C VAL A 44 17.48 8.21 25.04
N GLY A 45 18.66 7.63 25.29
CA GLY A 45 18.91 6.20 25.10
C GLY A 45 18.08 5.30 26.02
N ASP A 46 17.87 5.70 27.28
CA ASP A 46 16.97 4.98 28.20
C ASP A 46 15.53 5.04 27.71
N GLY A 47 15.11 6.16 27.11
CA GLY A 47 13.76 6.34 26.58
C GLY A 47 13.52 5.44 25.38
N ILE A 48 14.46 5.44 24.43
CA ILE A 48 14.43 4.54 23.28
C ILE A 48 14.37 3.07 23.75
N ARG A 49 15.18 2.67 24.74
CA ARG A 49 15.13 1.31 25.30
C ARG A 49 13.78 0.97 25.94
N ALA A 50 13.17 1.92 26.64
CA ALA A 50 11.85 1.73 27.24
C ALA A 50 10.77 1.51 26.16
N TYR A 51 10.74 2.33 25.11
CA TYR A 51 9.80 2.15 23.99
C TYR A 51 10.00 0.83 23.26
N LYS A 52 11.25 0.43 22.98
CA LYS A 52 11.53 -0.87 22.35
C LYS A 52 11.02 -2.05 23.18
N ARG A 53 11.20 -2.00 24.52
CA ARG A 53 10.66 -3.02 25.43
C ARG A 53 9.13 -3.03 25.44
N LEU A 54 8.50 -1.86 25.40
CA LEU A 54 7.04 -1.75 25.31
C LEU A 54 6.52 -2.41 24.02
N LEU A 55 7.07 -2.06 22.86
CA LEU A 55 6.64 -2.60 21.57
C LEU A 55 6.83 -4.12 21.50
N ALA A 56 7.97 -4.64 21.95
CA ALA A 56 8.21 -6.08 22.03
C ALA A 56 7.21 -6.79 22.98
N GLY A 57 6.87 -6.15 24.11
CA GLY A 57 5.86 -6.66 25.04
C GLY A 57 4.46 -6.69 24.41
N LEU A 58 4.08 -5.67 23.65
CA LEU A 58 2.82 -5.63 22.90
C LEU A 58 2.78 -6.74 21.84
N GLN A 59 3.85 -6.90 21.04
CA GLN A 59 3.94 -7.96 20.05
C GLN A 59 3.73 -9.35 20.66
N ALA A 60 4.38 -9.61 21.80
CA ALA A 60 4.25 -10.87 22.51
C ALA A 60 2.85 -11.11 23.09
N ALA A 61 2.14 -10.05 23.49
CA ALA A 61 0.87 -10.15 24.18
C ALA A 61 -0.36 -10.16 23.25
N VAL A 62 -0.35 -9.31 22.21
CA VAL A 62 -1.53 -9.06 21.37
C VAL A 62 -1.33 -9.36 19.88
N GLY A 63 -0.11 -9.77 19.48
CA GLY A 63 0.24 -10.02 18.09
C GLY A 63 0.77 -8.78 17.36
N PRO A 64 0.68 -8.72 16.03
CA PRO A 64 1.31 -7.66 15.24
C PRO A 64 0.91 -6.25 15.69
N VAL A 65 1.91 -5.37 15.80
CA VAL A 65 1.75 -3.98 16.21
C VAL A 65 1.92 -3.08 15.00
N SER A 66 0.82 -2.40 14.65
CA SER A 66 0.80 -1.37 13.63
C SER A 66 0.71 0.03 14.24
N ALA A 67 1.35 1.02 13.64
CA ALA A 67 1.12 2.42 13.96
C ALA A 67 0.67 3.20 12.72
N GLY A 68 0.10 4.39 12.92
CA GLY A 68 -0.20 5.29 11.81
C GLY A 68 1.03 5.90 11.14
N GLY A 69 2.24 5.48 11.52
CA GLY A 69 3.48 6.15 11.13
C GLY A 69 3.51 7.61 11.60
N ALA A 70 4.31 8.43 10.93
CA ALA A 70 4.55 9.81 11.25
C ALA A 70 3.36 10.67 10.81
N HIS A 71 2.22 10.52 11.48
CA HIS A 71 1.08 11.42 11.36
C HIS A 71 1.37 12.75 12.06
N GLY A 72 2.28 13.54 11.49
CA GLY A 72 2.55 14.90 11.94
C GLY A 72 3.50 15.64 11.00
N PRO A 73 3.99 16.82 11.41
CA PRO A 73 4.94 17.59 10.62
C PRO A 73 6.30 16.86 10.53
N TRP A 74 7.20 17.30 9.65
CA TRP A 74 8.47 16.60 9.38
C TRP A 74 9.32 16.28 10.62
N GLU A 75 9.18 17.05 11.71
CA GLU A 75 9.88 16.81 12.98
C GLU A 75 9.47 15.50 13.66
N VAL A 76 8.41 14.83 13.19
CA VAL A 76 8.01 13.48 13.64
C VAL A 76 8.23 12.39 12.60
N GLY A 77 8.82 12.73 11.44
CA GLY A 77 9.10 11.86 10.28
C GLY A 77 10.19 10.82 10.52
N TYR A 78 10.01 9.97 11.52
CA TYR A 78 11.02 9.05 12.03
C TYR A 78 10.59 7.58 11.97
N ASP A 79 9.67 7.24 11.07
CA ASP A 79 9.09 5.89 11.02
C ASP A 79 10.13 4.78 10.83
N THR A 80 11.19 5.08 10.08
CA THR A 80 12.32 4.16 9.90
C THR A 80 13.08 3.87 11.21
N PHE A 81 13.02 4.73 12.23
CA PHE A 81 13.62 4.42 13.54
C PHE A 81 12.87 3.32 14.29
N TYR A 82 11.62 3.05 13.90
CA TYR A 82 10.82 1.96 14.45
C TYR A 82 10.92 0.67 13.62
N THR A 83 11.69 0.64 12.53
CA THR A 83 11.94 -0.58 11.75
C THR A 83 12.52 -1.67 12.65
N GLY A 84 11.92 -2.87 12.59
CA GLY A 84 12.24 -4.01 13.45
C GLY A 84 11.61 -3.96 14.84
N TYR A 85 10.83 -2.92 15.16
CA TYR A 85 10.08 -2.78 16.42
C TYR A 85 8.56 -2.68 16.20
N LEU A 86 8.13 -2.23 15.03
CA LEU A 86 6.75 -2.27 14.57
C LEU A 86 6.63 -3.24 13.40
N ASP A 87 5.50 -3.93 13.31
CA ASP A 87 5.19 -4.82 12.20
C ASP A 87 4.73 -4.03 10.97
N ALA A 88 4.00 -2.92 11.18
CA ALA A 88 3.54 -2.08 10.08
C ALA A 88 3.37 -0.60 10.43
N VAL A 89 3.57 0.29 9.45
CA VAL A 89 3.23 1.72 9.56
C VAL A 89 2.65 2.31 8.29
N SER A 90 1.79 3.34 8.42
CA SER A 90 1.45 4.18 7.26
C SER A 90 2.72 4.91 6.83
N ARG A 91 3.08 4.86 5.56
CA ARG A 91 4.31 5.48 5.06
C ARG A 91 4.01 6.43 3.93
N ALA A 92 4.52 7.65 4.00
CA ALA A 92 4.37 8.66 2.95
C ALA A 92 5.74 9.12 2.45
N LEU A 93 5.80 9.56 1.19
CA LEU A 93 6.98 10.25 0.62
C LEU A 93 6.98 11.73 0.97
N SER A 94 5.80 12.31 1.20
CA SER A 94 5.63 13.67 1.68
C SER A 94 5.28 13.68 3.16
N THR A 95 6.02 14.49 3.92
CA THR A 95 5.77 14.73 5.35
C THR A 95 4.72 15.81 5.59
N GLY A 96 4.25 16.52 4.56
CA GLY A 96 3.35 17.66 4.69
C GLY A 96 4.01 18.88 5.34
N SER A 97 5.34 18.95 5.31
CA SER A 97 6.13 20.05 5.87
C SER A 97 6.29 21.22 4.91
N ALA A 98 6.84 22.34 5.38
CA ALA A 98 7.15 23.48 4.53
C ALA A 98 8.11 23.12 3.40
N ASP A 99 9.07 22.21 3.67
CA ASP A 99 10.09 21.76 2.72
C ASP A 99 9.64 20.55 1.88
N GLN A 100 8.64 19.80 2.34
CA GLN A 100 8.00 18.69 1.62
C GLN A 100 6.48 18.81 1.78
N GLN A 101 5.89 19.73 1.00
CA GLN A 101 4.45 19.97 1.04
C GLN A 101 3.66 18.74 0.57
N ALA A 102 2.40 18.66 0.97
CA ALA A 102 1.49 17.64 0.44
C ALA A 102 1.51 17.66 -1.10
N GLY A 103 1.66 16.49 -1.70
CA GLY A 103 1.79 16.30 -3.14
C GLY A 103 2.87 17.13 -3.83
N ALA A 104 3.88 17.59 -3.09
CA ALA A 104 5.09 18.09 -3.71
C ALA A 104 5.66 17.01 -4.64
N PRO A 105 6.21 17.38 -5.81
CA PRO A 105 6.87 16.43 -6.70
C PRO A 105 7.90 15.62 -5.90
N TYR A 106 7.73 14.30 -5.88
CA TYR A 106 8.62 13.39 -5.17
C TYR A 106 9.43 12.58 -6.17
N LEU A 107 10.67 12.26 -5.79
CA LEU A 107 11.47 11.30 -6.53
C LEU A 107 11.00 9.89 -6.14
N VAL A 108 10.72 9.06 -7.14
CA VAL A 108 10.37 7.64 -6.94
C VAL A 108 11.68 6.84 -6.92
N VAL A 109 12.28 6.78 -5.73
CA VAL A 109 13.56 6.09 -5.47
C VAL A 109 13.34 5.07 -4.35
N PRO A 110 12.87 3.85 -4.67
CA PRO A 110 12.44 2.88 -3.66
C PRO A 110 13.59 2.06 -3.07
N ASP A 111 14.82 2.19 -3.56
CA ASP A 111 15.97 1.34 -3.19
C ASP A 111 16.17 1.21 -1.68
N TYR A 112 16.17 2.32 -0.94
CA TYR A 112 16.36 2.29 0.51
C TYR A 112 15.18 1.63 1.24
N GLU A 113 13.95 1.93 0.82
CA GLU A 113 12.76 1.33 1.42
C GLU A 113 12.78 -0.19 1.24
N LEU A 114 13.01 -0.64 0.00
CA LEU A 114 13.00 -2.05 -0.35
C LEU A 114 14.16 -2.84 0.26
N ALA A 115 15.36 -2.25 0.32
CA ALA A 115 16.56 -2.95 0.77
C ALA A 115 16.77 -2.90 2.29
N ALA A 116 16.40 -1.78 2.94
CA ALA A 116 16.74 -1.54 4.35
C ALA A 116 15.53 -1.55 5.29
N VAL A 117 14.37 -1.06 4.83
CA VAL A 117 13.20 -0.91 5.71
C VAL A 117 12.30 -2.12 5.64
N ARG A 118 11.86 -2.47 4.43
CA ARG A 118 10.88 -3.52 4.17
C ARG A 118 11.19 -4.87 4.84
N PRO A 119 12.46 -5.34 4.94
CA PRO A 119 12.76 -6.59 5.63
C PRO A 119 12.41 -6.61 7.13
N GLY A 120 12.26 -5.43 7.76
CA GLY A 120 11.96 -5.32 9.19
C GLY A 120 10.66 -4.59 9.50
N LEU A 121 9.90 -4.12 8.50
CA LEU A 121 8.67 -3.35 8.70
C LEU A 121 7.84 -3.31 7.41
N VAL A 122 6.53 -3.53 7.51
CA VAL A 122 5.61 -3.39 6.38
C VAL A 122 5.05 -1.97 6.32
N GLY A 123 5.51 -1.18 5.35
CA GLY A 123 4.82 0.06 5.00
C GLY A 123 3.45 -0.26 4.38
N TYR A 124 2.39 0.45 4.75
CA TYR A 124 1.10 0.35 4.08
C TYR A 124 0.68 1.68 3.43
N GLY A 125 0.14 1.58 2.21
CA GLY A 125 -0.27 2.73 1.40
C GLY A 125 0.89 3.67 1.07
N MET A 126 0.56 4.93 0.76
CA MET A 126 1.52 6.03 0.59
C MET A 126 1.17 7.21 1.52
N GLY A 127 0.68 6.91 2.73
CA GLY A 127 0.22 7.89 3.71
C GLY A 127 -1.28 8.09 3.63
N GLY A 128 -1.73 9.32 3.88
CA GLY A 128 -3.08 9.74 3.52
C GLY A 128 -3.13 10.43 2.16
N TYR A 129 -4.28 10.41 1.50
CA TYR A 129 -4.44 11.07 0.19
C TYR A 129 -4.12 12.56 0.26
N GLU A 130 -4.42 13.19 1.40
CA GLU A 130 -4.10 14.59 1.68
C GLU A 130 -2.61 14.92 1.76
N ARG A 131 -1.74 13.91 1.83
CA ARG A 131 -0.28 14.08 1.82
C ARG A 131 0.30 13.73 0.46
N PHE A 132 -0.34 12.83 -0.25
CA PHE A 132 0.13 12.33 -1.52
C PHE A 132 -0.29 13.22 -2.70
N PHE A 133 -1.51 13.75 -2.68
CA PHE A 133 -2.01 14.64 -3.74
C PHE A 133 -1.95 16.10 -3.30
N ALA A 134 -1.43 16.97 -4.17
CA ALA A 134 -1.17 18.38 -3.83
C ALA A 134 -2.47 19.16 -3.61
N ASP A 135 -3.45 18.93 -4.47
CA ASP A 135 -4.73 19.64 -4.47
C ASP A 135 -5.85 18.85 -3.77
N TRP A 136 -5.49 18.06 -2.75
CA TRP A 136 -6.49 17.27 -2.02
C TRP A 136 -7.40 18.18 -1.18
N PRO A 137 -8.73 18.18 -1.42
CA PRO A 137 -9.62 19.09 -0.72
C PRO A 137 -9.81 18.69 0.74
N ALA A 138 -10.02 19.68 1.62
CA ALA A 138 -10.42 19.44 3.00
C ALA A 138 -11.74 18.62 3.04
N GLY A 139 -11.74 17.50 3.77
CA GLY A 139 -12.85 16.53 3.76
C GLY A 139 -12.80 15.50 2.62
N GLY A 140 -11.86 15.65 1.68
CA GLY A 140 -11.58 14.75 0.58
C GLY A 140 -12.67 14.68 -0.49
N ARG A 141 -12.41 13.88 -1.52
CA ARG A 141 -13.35 13.56 -2.61
C ARG A 141 -13.06 12.15 -3.14
N PRO A 142 -13.98 11.53 -3.90
CA PRO A 142 -13.65 10.35 -4.67
C PRO A 142 -12.38 10.57 -5.50
N LEU A 143 -11.50 9.58 -5.51
CA LEU A 143 -10.33 9.56 -6.37
C LEU A 143 -10.79 9.50 -7.83
N THR A 144 -10.09 10.24 -8.69
CA THR A 144 -10.15 9.97 -10.12
C THR A 144 -9.42 8.66 -10.43
N GLU A 145 -9.69 8.06 -11.59
CA GLU A 145 -8.96 6.86 -12.01
C GLU A 145 -7.45 7.10 -12.10
N ALA A 146 -7.03 8.26 -12.61
CA ALA A 146 -5.62 8.62 -12.73
C ALA A 146 -4.92 8.72 -11.36
N GLU A 147 -5.58 9.30 -10.37
CA GLU A 147 -5.04 9.37 -9.00
C GLU A 147 -4.95 7.99 -8.35
N HIS A 148 -5.96 7.14 -8.55
CA HIS A 148 -5.89 5.77 -8.06
C HIS A 148 -4.75 4.98 -8.73
N ASP A 149 -4.55 5.19 -10.03
CA ASP A 149 -3.46 4.60 -10.79
C ASP A 149 -2.09 5.05 -10.28
N GLU A 150 -1.90 6.36 -10.07
CA GLU A 150 -0.68 6.94 -9.50
C GLU A 150 -0.40 6.36 -8.11
N TRP A 151 -1.40 6.38 -7.22
CA TRP A 151 -1.29 5.84 -5.87
C TRP A 151 -0.86 4.37 -5.89
N GLN A 152 -1.55 3.55 -6.69
CA GLN A 152 -1.28 2.11 -6.75
C GLN A 152 0.11 1.83 -7.34
N ALA A 153 0.51 2.53 -8.40
CA ALA A 153 1.85 2.39 -8.98
C ALA A 153 2.94 2.74 -7.97
N THR A 154 2.76 3.82 -7.20
CA THR A 154 3.74 4.22 -6.18
C THR A 154 3.77 3.24 -5.00
N VAL A 155 2.61 2.75 -4.51
CA VAL A 155 2.56 1.67 -3.50
C VAL A 155 3.37 0.45 -3.96
N LEU A 156 3.20 0.06 -5.23
CA LEU A 156 3.91 -1.07 -5.81
C LEU A 156 5.41 -0.81 -5.97
N ALA A 157 5.80 0.41 -6.36
CA ALA A 157 7.21 0.79 -6.51
C ALA A 157 7.98 0.66 -5.19
N TYR A 158 7.35 1.02 -4.08
CA TYR A 158 7.94 0.93 -2.74
C TYR A 158 7.72 -0.43 -2.06
N GLY A 159 7.04 -1.38 -2.70
CA GLY A 159 6.78 -2.71 -2.15
C GLY A 159 5.95 -2.66 -0.86
N HIS A 160 5.12 -1.62 -0.70
CA HIS A 160 4.24 -1.45 0.45
C HIS A 160 3.03 -2.39 0.36
N ALA A 161 2.40 -2.69 1.49
CA ALA A 161 1.07 -3.26 1.52
C ALA A 161 0.07 -2.27 0.92
N GLY A 162 -0.75 -2.76 0.00
CA GLY A 162 -1.91 -2.06 -0.54
C GLY A 162 -2.87 -1.67 0.57
N ALA A 163 -3.17 -0.38 0.60
CA ALA A 163 -4.14 0.23 1.48
C ALA A 163 -4.86 1.35 0.72
N TRP A 164 -6.09 1.61 1.14
CA TRP A 164 -6.88 2.75 0.69
C TRP A 164 -7.54 3.38 1.91
N GLN A 165 -7.78 4.68 1.83
CA GLN A 165 -8.61 5.35 2.83
C GLN A 165 -10.08 5.13 2.48
N THR A 166 -10.90 5.06 3.53
CA THR A 166 -12.36 5.00 3.43
C THR A 166 -12.99 6.04 4.36
N ARG A 167 -14.14 6.60 3.97
CA ARG A 167 -15.02 7.37 4.85
C ARG A 167 -15.80 6.50 5.84
N GLY A 168 -15.72 5.17 5.70
CA GLY A 168 -16.36 4.19 6.58
C GLY A 168 -17.83 3.93 6.28
N ASP A 169 -18.41 4.57 5.25
CA ASP A 169 -19.80 4.38 4.84
C ASP A 169 -19.97 3.40 3.66
N GLY A 170 -18.88 3.04 2.97
CA GLY A 170 -18.88 2.11 1.83
C GLY A 170 -19.80 2.54 0.68
N GLY A 171 -20.21 3.81 0.68
CA GLY A 171 -21.22 4.36 -0.22
C GLY A 171 -20.62 5.11 -1.40
N PRO A 172 -21.46 5.70 -2.26
CA PRO A 172 -21.02 6.48 -3.43
C PRO A 172 -20.17 7.71 -3.09
N GLY A 173 -20.14 8.12 -1.82
CA GLY A 173 -19.35 9.23 -1.33
C GLY A 173 -17.96 8.83 -0.82
N ASP A 174 -17.63 7.54 -0.80
CA ASP A 174 -16.33 7.06 -0.35
C ASP A 174 -15.20 7.44 -1.33
N PHE A 175 -13.95 7.36 -0.91
CA PHE A 175 -12.81 7.76 -1.76
C PHE A 175 -12.57 6.80 -2.91
N LEU A 176 -12.90 5.53 -2.72
CA LEU A 176 -13.01 4.52 -3.77
C LEU A 176 -14.43 3.95 -3.74
N ASP A 177 -15.03 3.76 -4.90
CA ASP A 177 -16.29 3.03 -4.99
C ASP A 177 -16.13 1.55 -4.62
N ALA A 178 -17.25 0.84 -4.42
CA ALA A 178 -17.23 -0.54 -3.96
C ALA A 178 -16.43 -1.46 -4.91
N ALA A 179 -16.53 -1.25 -6.22
CA ALA A 179 -15.75 -2.00 -7.20
C ALA A 179 -14.25 -1.70 -7.07
N GLY A 180 -13.86 -0.42 -6.94
CA GLY A 180 -12.49 0.02 -6.70
C GLY A 180 -11.88 -0.59 -5.44
N GLN A 181 -12.63 -0.64 -4.33
CA GLN A 181 -12.19 -1.28 -3.09
C GLN A 181 -11.97 -2.78 -3.25
N VAL A 182 -12.91 -3.48 -3.89
CA VAL A 182 -12.79 -4.91 -4.18
C VAL A 182 -11.59 -5.19 -5.09
N LYS A 183 -11.41 -4.39 -6.15
CA LYS A 183 -10.26 -4.49 -7.06
C LYS A 183 -8.95 -4.30 -6.30
N ALA A 184 -8.85 -3.22 -5.53
CA ALA A 184 -7.66 -2.92 -4.72
C ALA A 184 -7.35 -4.05 -3.74
N TYR A 185 -8.36 -4.61 -3.07
CA TYR A 185 -8.21 -5.76 -2.17
C TYR A 185 -7.62 -6.99 -2.88
N TYR A 186 -8.27 -7.46 -3.94
CA TYR A 186 -7.88 -8.72 -4.59
C TYR A 186 -6.56 -8.59 -5.36
N LEU A 187 -6.30 -7.45 -6.02
CA LEU A 187 -5.01 -7.20 -6.67
C LEU A 187 -3.88 -7.15 -5.65
N SER A 188 -4.03 -6.32 -4.62
CA SER A 188 -2.96 -6.09 -3.67
C SER A 188 -2.65 -7.34 -2.87
N ARG A 189 -3.68 -8.09 -2.44
CA ARG A 189 -3.49 -9.33 -1.68
C ARG A 189 -2.73 -10.40 -2.48
N ALA A 190 -3.00 -10.53 -3.78
CA ALA A 190 -2.31 -11.51 -4.63
C ALA A 190 -0.85 -11.11 -4.90
N LEU A 191 -0.56 -9.82 -5.04
CA LEU A 191 0.81 -9.35 -5.25
C LEU A 191 1.63 -9.42 -3.95
N GLN A 192 1.06 -8.97 -2.84
CA GLN A 192 1.71 -8.94 -1.53
C GLN A 192 2.15 -10.31 -1.05
N SER A 193 1.33 -11.35 -1.27
CA SER A 193 1.71 -12.72 -0.90
C SER A 193 2.96 -13.21 -1.63
N ARG A 194 3.38 -12.51 -2.69
CA ARG A 194 4.56 -12.83 -3.48
C ARG A 194 5.72 -11.91 -3.16
N TYR A 195 5.54 -10.63 -2.88
CA TYR A 195 6.67 -9.73 -2.64
C TYR A 195 7.01 -9.44 -1.17
N LEU A 196 6.06 -9.50 -0.20
CA LEU A 196 6.33 -9.01 1.16
C LEU A 196 7.49 -9.77 1.85
N ASP A 197 7.48 -11.10 1.74
CA ASP A 197 8.50 -11.97 2.36
C ASP A 197 9.62 -12.40 1.38
N ALA A 198 9.54 -12.01 0.11
CA ALA A 198 10.45 -12.44 -0.95
C ALA A 198 11.77 -11.66 -0.95
N ALA A 199 12.91 -12.30 -1.22
CA ALA A 199 14.17 -11.59 -1.26
C ALA A 199 14.20 -10.57 -2.42
N LEU A 200 14.60 -9.33 -2.13
CA LEU A 200 14.88 -8.34 -3.16
C LEU A 200 16.15 -8.76 -3.93
N ILE A 201 16.03 -8.87 -5.25
CA ILE A 201 17.15 -9.13 -6.16
C ILE A 201 17.75 -7.81 -6.66
N GLY A 202 16.92 -6.80 -6.93
CA GLY A 202 17.39 -5.47 -7.30
C GLY A 202 16.30 -4.54 -7.81
N VAL A 203 16.68 -3.27 -7.95
CA VAL A 203 15.87 -2.21 -8.56
C VAL A 203 16.63 -1.70 -9.79
N GLY A 204 15.98 -1.80 -10.95
CA GLY A 204 16.46 -1.29 -12.22
C GLY A 204 15.69 -0.04 -12.65
N TYR A 205 16.41 0.93 -13.20
CA TYR A 205 15.88 2.14 -13.79
C TYR A 205 16.07 2.07 -15.30
N VAL A 206 14.98 2.13 -16.07
CA VAL A 206 15.04 1.96 -17.51
C VAL A 206 15.13 3.32 -18.19
N ASP A 207 16.24 3.54 -18.88
CA ASP A 207 16.51 4.81 -19.55
C ASP A 207 15.63 5.01 -20.80
N ALA A 208 15.75 6.18 -21.43
CA ALA A 208 14.95 6.55 -22.60
C ALA A 208 15.19 5.63 -23.82
N VAL A 209 16.34 4.94 -23.88
CA VAL A 209 16.67 3.98 -24.95
C VAL A 209 16.32 2.53 -24.58
N GLY A 210 15.72 2.31 -23.41
CA GLY A 210 15.23 1.02 -22.97
C GLY A 210 16.27 0.14 -22.25
N VAL A 211 17.40 0.71 -21.84
CA VAL A 211 18.44 -0.03 -21.11
C VAL A 211 18.20 0.10 -19.61
N GLU A 212 18.22 -1.03 -18.91
CA GLU A 212 18.14 -1.07 -17.45
C GLU A 212 19.47 -0.66 -16.81
N ARG A 213 19.39 0.20 -15.79
CA ARG A 213 20.50 0.82 -15.05
C ARG A 213 20.28 0.70 -13.56
N ASP A 214 21.35 0.74 -12.76
CA ASP A 214 21.22 0.85 -11.31
C ASP A 214 21.01 2.32 -10.87
N LEU A 215 20.67 2.52 -9.58
CA LEU A 215 20.47 3.85 -9.00
C LEU A 215 21.72 4.73 -9.10
N GLY A 216 22.91 4.15 -8.94
CA GLY A 216 24.17 4.90 -9.00
C GLY A 216 24.39 5.52 -10.38
N TRP A 217 24.13 4.76 -11.44
CA TRP A 217 24.15 5.24 -12.81
C TRP A 217 23.06 6.28 -13.05
N ALA A 218 21.82 6.02 -12.59
CA ALA A 218 20.69 6.94 -12.76
C ALA A 218 20.98 8.33 -12.15
N LEU A 219 21.55 8.37 -10.95
CA LEU A 219 21.98 9.59 -10.28
C LEU A 219 23.14 10.27 -11.02
N ALA A 220 24.13 9.51 -11.49
CA ALA A 220 25.29 10.06 -12.19
C ALA A 220 24.99 10.61 -13.59
N HIS A 221 23.83 10.27 -14.16
CA HIS A 221 23.43 10.67 -15.51
C HIS A 221 22.12 11.48 -15.52
N ASP A 222 21.72 12.05 -14.38
CA ASP A 222 20.55 12.92 -14.24
C ASP A 222 19.28 12.31 -14.84
N LEU A 223 19.06 11.01 -14.62
CA LEU A 223 17.81 10.37 -15.04
C LEU A 223 16.62 11.05 -14.34
N ASP A 224 15.50 11.17 -15.04
CA ASP A 224 14.26 11.67 -14.44
C ASP A 224 13.72 10.67 -13.40
N LEU A 225 14.02 10.95 -12.13
CA LEU A 225 13.56 10.18 -10.99
C LEU A 225 12.20 10.64 -10.46
N ALA A 226 11.58 11.69 -11.02
CA ALA A 226 10.20 12.05 -10.71
C ALA A 226 9.21 11.19 -11.54
N GLY A 227 9.58 10.83 -12.77
CA GLY A 227 8.82 9.93 -13.64
C GLY A 227 9.58 8.69 -14.13
N PRO A 228 10.22 7.89 -13.24
CA PRO A 228 11.08 6.80 -13.69
C PRO A 228 10.29 5.62 -14.25
N ARG A 229 10.95 4.84 -15.10
CA ARG A 229 10.53 3.48 -15.45
C ARG A 229 11.32 2.50 -14.59
N LEU A 230 10.61 1.75 -13.77
CA LEU A 230 11.22 0.85 -12.78
C LEU A 230 11.05 -0.60 -13.21
N HIS A 231 12.09 -1.38 -12.97
CA HIS A 231 12.07 -2.84 -12.99
C HIS A 231 12.53 -3.36 -11.62
N VAL A 232 11.57 -3.71 -10.77
CA VAL A 232 11.82 -4.25 -9.43
C VAL A 232 11.77 -5.77 -9.50
N ARG A 233 12.83 -6.42 -9.01
CA ARG A 233 12.96 -7.88 -9.05
C ARG A 233 13.03 -8.45 -7.65
N TYR A 234 12.12 -9.36 -7.37
CA TYR A 234 12.14 -10.26 -6.22
C TYR A 234 12.45 -11.67 -6.71
N ASP A 235 12.86 -12.57 -5.81
CA ASP A 235 13.10 -13.99 -6.16
C ASP A 235 11.84 -14.73 -6.65
N SER A 236 10.65 -14.22 -6.30
CA SER A 236 9.33 -14.79 -6.60
C SER A 236 8.56 -14.04 -7.71
N LEU A 237 8.92 -12.78 -7.98
CA LEU A 237 8.12 -11.83 -8.74
C LEU A 237 9.01 -10.77 -9.40
N GLU A 238 8.78 -10.52 -10.69
CA GLU A 238 9.29 -9.35 -11.41
C GLU A 238 8.16 -8.33 -11.60
N LEU A 239 8.47 -7.05 -11.47
CA LEU A 239 7.52 -5.95 -11.49
C LEU A 239 8.08 -4.80 -12.32
N TRP A 240 7.37 -4.42 -13.37
CA TRP A 240 7.69 -3.26 -14.20
C TRP A 240 6.65 -2.19 -13.95
N ILE A 241 7.08 -0.97 -13.62
CA ILE A 241 6.21 0.15 -13.27
C ILE A 241 6.63 1.37 -14.06
N ASN A 242 5.68 2.04 -14.69
CA ASN A 242 5.92 3.23 -15.48
C ASN A 242 5.40 4.47 -14.74
N HIS A 243 6.28 5.33 -14.21
CA HIS A 243 5.87 6.67 -13.76
C HIS A 243 6.09 7.75 -14.83
N SER A 244 6.60 7.39 -16.01
CA SER A 244 6.75 8.33 -17.12
C SER A 244 5.41 8.58 -17.80
N ALA A 245 5.17 9.83 -18.23
CA ALA A 245 4.05 10.22 -19.08
C ALA A 245 3.99 9.47 -20.43
N SER A 246 5.11 8.91 -20.88
CA SER A 246 5.20 8.19 -22.14
C SER A 246 4.92 6.69 -21.98
N VAL A 247 4.16 6.11 -22.92
CA VAL A 247 3.87 4.67 -22.93
C VAL A 247 5.16 3.87 -23.01
N TRP A 248 5.31 2.90 -22.12
CA TRP A 248 6.48 2.01 -22.07
C TRP A 248 6.11 0.60 -22.54
N SER A 249 6.83 0.09 -23.54
CA SER A 249 6.70 -1.28 -24.03
C SER A 249 7.59 -2.22 -23.22
N VAL A 250 7.00 -3.18 -22.53
CA VAL A 250 7.69 -4.16 -21.66
C VAL A 250 7.48 -5.58 -22.21
N GLY A 251 8.57 -6.31 -22.39
CA GLY A 251 8.53 -7.75 -22.65
C GLY A 251 8.55 -8.54 -21.36
N ALA A 252 7.48 -9.27 -21.04
CA ALA A 252 7.40 -10.11 -19.84
C ALA A 252 6.73 -11.46 -20.16
N GLY A 253 7.38 -12.57 -19.78
CA GLY A 253 6.82 -13.92 -19.99
C GLY A 253 6.50 -14.26 -21.45
N GLY A 254 7.24 -13.70 -22.42
CA GLY A 254 7.01 -13.91 -23.86
C GLY A 254 5.91 -13.04 -24.47
N ASN A 255 5.26 -12.17 -23.70
CA ASN A 255 4.27 -11.21 -24.17
C ASN A 255 4.82 -9.77 -24.10
N VAL A 256 4.22 -8.88 -24.88
CA VAL A 256 4.49 -7.45 -24.83
C VAL A 256 3.33 -6.74 -24.15
N TYR A 257 3.64 -5.94 -23.13
CA TYR A 257 2.70 -5.10 -22.40
C TYR A 257 3.00 -3.63 -22.69
N LEU A 258 1.96 -2.85 -22.95
CA LEU A 258 2.05 -1.40 -23.15
C LEU A 258 1.61 -0.70 -21.86
N LEU A 259 2.56 -0.21 -21.09
CA LEU A 259 2.29 0.43 -19.81
C LEU A 259 2.05 1.93 -20.03
N PRO A 260 0.84 2.46 -19.80
CA PRO A 260 0.63 3.91 -19.80
C PRO A 260 1.33 4.55 -18.59
N GLU A 261 1.17 5.86 -18.42
CA GLU A 261 1.56 6.54 -17.18
C GLU A 261 0.88 5.87 -15.97
N HIS A 262 1.67 5.60 -14.95
CA HIS A 262 1.33 4.78 -13.76
C HIS A 262 0.85 3.36 -14.08
N GLY A 263 1.09 2.88 -15.29
CA GLY A 263 0.86 1.50 -15.69
C GLY A 263 1.92 0.57 -15.12
N TRP A 264 1.55 -0.69 -14.91
CA TRP A 264 2.46 -1.69 -14.36
C TRP A 264 2.13 -3.10 -14.85
N VAL A 265 3.10 -4.00 -14.82
CA VAL A 265 2.92 -5.43 -14.99
C VAL A 265 3.77 -6.18 -13.97
N ALA A 266 3.19 -7.19 -13.36
CA ALA A 266 3.81 -8.08 -12.40
C ALA A 266 3.74 -9.52 -12.92
N ARG A 267 4.87 -10.23 -12.88
CA ARG A 267 4.98 -11.61 -13.36
C ARG A 267 5.78 -12.43 -12.37
N GLY A 268 5.19 -13.52 -11.90
CA GLY A 268 5.87 -14.53 -11.09
C GLY A 268 5.69 -15.91 -11.71
N ARG A 269 6.04 -16.98 -10.99
CA ARG A 269 5.85 -18.36 -11.48
C ARG A 269 4.37 -18.67 -11.74
N ASP A 270 3.51 -18.23 -10.84
CA ASP A 270 2.10 -18.59 -10.74
C ASP A 270 1.16 -17.38 -10.85
N ILE A 271 1.69 -16.18 -11.06
CA ILE A 271 0.92 -14.95 -11.20
C ILE A 271 1.24 -14.22 -12.49
N LEU A 272 0.21 -13.64 -13.08
CA LEU A 272 0.30 -12.52 -14.00
C LEU A 272 -0.69 -11.47 -13.55
N ALA A 273 -0.23 -10.24 -13.33
CA ALA A 273 -1.12 -9.12 -13.07
C ALA A 273 -0.64 -7.88 -13.81
N TYR A 274 -1.54 -7.04 -14.27
CA TYR A 274 -1.16 -5.78 -14.90
C TYR A 274 -2.26 -4.74 -14.81
N SER A 275 -1.82 -3.49 -14.94
CA SER A 275 -2.62 -2.34 -15.32
C SER A 275 -1.97 -1.74 -16.57
N ALA A 276 -2.48 -2.11 -17.75
CA ALA A 276 -1.81 -1.88 -19.03
C ALA A 276 -2.81 -1.52 -20.13
N LEU A 277 -2.32 -1.04 -21.27
CA LEU A 277 -3.14 -0.81 -22.45
C LEU A 277 -3.47 -2.13 -23.15
N VAL A 278 -4.76 -2.42 -23.24
CA VAL A 278 -5.36 -3.48 -24.06
C VAL A 278 -6.21 -2.79 -25.12
N GLU A 279 -5.91 -3.03 -26.41
CA GLU A 279 -6.60 -2.36 -27.52
C GLU A 279 -6.60 -0.82 -27.42
N GLY A 280 -5.49 -0.26 -26.90
CA GLY A 280 -5.29 1.18 -26.73
C GLY A 280 -6.03 1.79 -25.54
N ARG A 281 -6.60 1.00 -24.62
CA ARG A 281 -7.23 1.49 -23.38
C ARG A 281 -6.71 0.76 -22.17
N ARG A 282 -6.66 1.46 -21.03
CA ARG A 282 -6.21 0.87 -19.78
C ARG A 282 -7.22 -0.17 -19.28
N ALA A 283 -6.72 -1.31 -18.89
CA ALA A 283 -7.47 -2.40 -18.29
C ALA A 283 -6.64 -3.05 -17.19
N ASP A 284 -7.32 -3.58 -16.17
CA ASP A 284 -6.68 -4.26 -15.05
C ASP A 284 -6.96 -5.77 -15.12
N PHE A 285 -5.92 -6.56 -14.90
CA PHE A 285 -6.00 -8.00 -14.94
C PHE A 285 -5.15 -8.62 -13.83
N LEU A 286 -5.61 -9.73 -13.30
CA LEU A 286 -4.85 -10.61 -12.42
C LEU A 286 -5.28 -12.04 -12.71
N ASP A 287 -4.31 -12.92 -12.88
CA ASP A 287 -4.47 -14.37 -12.91
C ASP A 287 -3.51 -14.97 -11.90
N ALA A 288 -4.07 -15.59 -10.85
CA ALA A 288 -3.35 -16.27 -9.78
C ALA A 288 -4.14 -17.52 -9.34
N PRO A 289 -3.53 -18.49 -8.63
CA PRO A 289 -4.19 -19.72 -8.22
C PRO A 289 -5.41 -19.48 -7.31
N GLU A 290 -5.39 -18.40 -6.52
CA GLU A 290 -6.44 -18.11 -5.55
C GLU A 290 -7.66 -17.43 -6.17
N TRP A 291 -7.43 -16.54 -7.14
CA TRP A 291 -8.48 -15.82 -7.87
C TRP A 291 -7.97 -15.17 -9.15
N ARG A 292 -8.92 -14.87 -10.04
CA ARG A 292 -8.73 -14.06 -11.24
C ARG A 292 -9.51 -12.76 -11.11
N VAL A 293 -8.93 -11.64 -11.50
CA VAL A 293 -9.58 -10.33 -11.59
C VAL A 293 -9.52 -9.86 -13.03
N LEU A 294 -10.66 -9.37 -13.54
CA LEU A 294 -10.77 -8.74 -14.84
C LEU A 294 -11.50 -7.42 -14.66
N ASP A 295 -10.96 -6.33 -15.17
CA ASP A 295 -11.63 -5.04 -15.16
C ASP A 295 -11.33 -4.28 -16.46
N GLY A 296 -12.35 -4.18 -17.31
CA GLY A 296 -12.31 -3.44 -18.57
C GLY A 296 -12.55 -1.93 -18.41
N ARG A 297 -12.70 -1.44 -17.17
CA ARG A 297 -12.92 -0.03 -16.83
C ARG A 297 -14.07 0.60 -17.62
N GLY A 298 -15.23 -0.06 -17.58
CA GLY A 298 -16.44 0.41 -18.25
C GLY A 298 -16.54 0.05 -19.74
N ARG A 299 -15.53 -0.62 -20.31
CA ARG A 299 -15.52 -1.07 -21.71
C ARG A 299 -15.25 -2.56 -21.81
N MET A 300 -16.02 -3.24 -22.67
CA MET A 300 -15.77 -4.64 -22.98
C MET A 300 -14.33 -4.81 -23.50
N THR A 301 -13.56 -5.61 -22.77
CA THR A 301 -12.13 -5.84 -23.01
C THR A 301 -11.87 -7.34 -22.96
N GLN A 302 -11.08 -7.83 -23.92
CA GLN A 302 -10.70 -9.24 -24.02
C GLN A 302 -9.41 -9.51 -23.23
N PHE A 303 -9.44 -10.53 -22.37
CA PHE A 303 -8.33 -11.00 -21.56
C PHE A 303 -8.07 -12.48 -21.86
N GLY A 304 -7.31 -12.76 -22.92
CA GLY A 304 -7.11 -14.13 -23.40
C GLY A 304 -8.43 -14.75 -23.86
N SER A 305 -8.92 -15.79 -23.18
CA SER A 305 -10.21 -16.43 -23.46
C SER A 305 -11.41 -15.79 -22.72
N ASP A 306 -11.16 -14.94 -21.73
CA ASP A 306 -12.19 -14.26 -20.96
C ASP A 306 -12.45 -12.83 -21.48
N ALA A 307 -13.59 -12.26 -21.14
CA ALA A 307 -13.91 -10.86 -21.42
C ALA A 307 -14.69 -10.25 -20.26
N ALA A 308 -14.47 -8.97 -20.00
CA ALA A 308 -15.19 -8.21 -18.99
C ALA A 308 -15.35 -6.75 -19.42
N ARG A 309 -16.48 -6.13 -19.06
CA ARG A 309 -16.71 -4.70 -19.21
C ARG A 309 -16.29 -3.95 -17.95
N ASP A 310 -16.81 -4.41 -16.82
CA ASP A 310 -16.60 -3.89 -15.49
C ASP A 310 -15.89 -4.97 -14.65
N LEU A 311 -15.65 -4.69 -13.37
CA LEU A 311 -14.95 -5.62 -12.48
C LEU A 311 -15.63 -7.00 -12.40
N VAL A 312 -14.85 -8.04 -12.61
CA VAL A 312 -15.19 -9.44 -12.34
C VAL A 312 -14.08 -10.05 -11.49
N VAL A 313 -14.42 -10.60 -10.34
CA VAL A 313 -13.53 -11.45 -9.53
C VAL A 313 -14.03 -12.88 -9.59
N ARG A 314 -13.17 -13.82 -9.97
CA ARG A 314 -13.48 -15.26 -9.96
C ARG A 314 -12.60 -15.94 -8.92
N LEU A 315 -13.21 -16.63 -7.98
CA LEU A 315 -12.51 -17.39 -6.95
C LEU A 315 -12.18 -18.80 -7.45
N ALA A 316 -11.17 -19.41 -6.86
CA ALA A 316 -10.76 -20.79 -7.19
C ALA A 316 -11.88 -21.83 -6.99
N ASP A 317 -12.87 -21.55 -6.13
CA ASP A 317 -14.00 -22.44 -5.85
C ASP A 317 -15.18 -22.29 -6.84
N GLY A 318 -15.01 -21.50 -7.91
CA GLY A 318 -16.02 -21.28 -8.95
C GLY A 318 -16.99 -20.13 -8.67
N ARG A 319 -17.01 -19.60 -7.44
CA ARG A 319 -17.79 -18.38 -7.15
C ARG A 319 -17.22 -17.20 -7.93
N ARG A 320 -18.09 -16.26 -8.29
CA ARG A 320 -17.68 -15.00 -8.89
C ARG A 320 -18.45 -13.81 -8.33
N LEU A 321 -17.79 -12.67 -8.30
CA LEU A 321 -18.33 -11.37 -7.95
C LEU A 321 -18.26 -10.49 -9.20
N GLU A 322 -19.37 -9.87 -9.59
CA GLU A 322 -19.42 -8.96 -10.74
C GLU A 322 -19.93 -7.58 -10.30
N ALA A 323 -19.26 -6.53 -10.77
CA ALA A 323 -19.80 -5.18 -10.76
C ALA A 323 -20.85 -5.04 -11.85
N ARG A 324 -21.92 -4.31 -11.54
CA ARG A 324 -23.00 -3.96 -12.45
C ARG A 324 -22.86 -2.49 -12.88
N PRO A 325 -23.48 -2.10 -14.01
CA PRO A 325 -23.46 -0.71 -14.47
C PRO A 325 -24.06 0.30 -13.48
N ASP A 326 -24.86 -0.15 -12.52
CA ASP A 326 -25.43 0.68 -11.45
C ASP A 326 -24.51 0.81 -10.22
N GLY A 327 -23.30 0.26 -10.28
CA GLY A 327 -22.32 0.27 -9.20
C GLY A 327 -22.51 -0.83 -8.15
N SER A 328 -23.56 -1.65 -8.27
CA SER A 328 -23.79 -2.76 -7.34
C SER A 328 -22.84 -3.92 -7.61
N LEU A 329 -22.52 -4.68 -6.56
CA LEU A 329 -21.72 -5.90 -6.62
C LEU A 329 -22.62 -7.12 -6.40
N VAL A 330 -22.56 -8.09 -7.31
CA VAL A 330 -23.40 -9.29 -7.27
C VAL A 330 -22.55 -10.55 -7.21
N TRP A 331 -22.82 -11.40 -6.21
CA TRP A 331 -22.22 -12.73 -6.10
C TRP A 331 -23.00 -13.77 -6.91
N PHE A 332 -22.26 -14.66 -7.55
CA PHE A 332 -22.78 -15.86 -8.22
C PHE A 332 -22.10 -17.08 -7.60
N GLY A 333 -22.91 -18.10 -7.32
CA GLY A 333 -22.46 -19.39 -6.81
C GLY A 333 -22.01 -20.35 -7.92
N PRO A 334 -21.33 -21.44 -7.54
CA PRO A 334 -20.87 -22.47 -8.47
C PRO A 334 -22.01 -23.18 -9.22
#